data_AF-A0A914RRH6-F1
#
_entry.id   AF-A0A914RRH6-F1
#
_cell.length_a   1.000
_cell.length_b   1.000
_cell.length_c   1.000
_cell.angle_alpha   90.00
_cell.angle_beta   90.00
_cell.angle_gamma   90.00
#
_symmetry.space_group_name_H-M   'P 1'
#
loop_
_entity.id
_entity.type
_entity.pdbx_description
1 polymer ?
#
loop_
_entity_poly.entity_id
_entity_poly.type
_entity_poly.pdbx_seq_one_letter_code
_entity_poly.pdbx_strand_id
1 'polypeptide(L)'
;MIGIGNARLLRWFYNNVEDECLPFNYSGLAGNENNFLTKADCQVTCPAQLICKDLSVNLNVLSSYRGYCPHGKPLIVNGEISGCGIEIPCPKGYVCHVTRKDSKSVCCPDPSNYDSVDRPESEERLV
;
A
#
# COMPACT_ATOMS: atom_id res chain seq x y z
N MET A 1 -21.85 10.67 5.26
CA MET A 1 -23.02 11.58 5.35
C MET A 1 -24.06 11.10 4.34
N ILE A 2 -25.35 10.99 4.71
CA ILE A 2 -26.39 10.35 3.87
C ILE A 2 -26.82 11.21 2.66
N GLY A 3 -26.49 12.51 2.66
CA GLY A 3 -26.92 13.44 1.60
C GLY A 3 -28.37 13.90 1.78
N ILE A 4 -28.87 14.64 0.80
CA ILE A 4 -30.22 15.23 0.78
C ILE A 4 -31.01 14.62 -0.38
N GLY A 5 -32.29 14.35 -0.14
CA GLY A 5 -33.22 13.78 -1.10
C GLY A 5 -34.04 12.64 -0.50
N ASN A 6 -34.83 12.01 -1.35
CA ASN A 6 -35.82 10.99 -1.01
C ASN A 6 -35.58 9.67 -1.76
N ALA A 7 -34.43 9.54 -2.43
CA ALA A 7 -34.01 8.28 -3.04
C ALA A 7 -33.52 7.31 -1.96
N ARG A 8 -33.58 6.00 -2.26
CA ARG A 8 -32.99 4.94 -1.42
C ARG A 8 -31.98 4.19 -2.26
N LEU A 9 -30.79 4.78 -2.41
CA LEU A 9 -29.72 4.21 -3.21
C LEU A 9 -28.77 3.43 -2.31
N LEU A 10 -28.62 2.13 -2.56
CA LEU A 10 -27.64 1.32 -1.85
C LEU A 10 -26.23 1.75 -2.25
N ARG A 11 -25.44 2.15 -1.26
CA ARG A 11 -24.05 2.58 -1.41
C ARG A 11 -23.19 1.94 -0.33
N TRP A 12 -21.88 2.08 -0.46
CA TRP A 12 -20.90 1.58 0.49
C TRP A 12 -20.14 2.75 1.10
N PHE A 13 -19.89 2.70 2.40
CA PHE A 13 -19.00 3.64 3.09
C PHE A 13 -17.99 2.84 3.92
N TYR A 14 -16.81 3.40 4.10
CA TYR A 14 -15.78 2.84 4.96
C TYR A 14 -16.02 3.27 6.40
N ASN A 15 -16.14 2.28 7.29
CA ASN A 15 -16.17 2.46 8.74
C ASN A 15 -14.77 2.27 9.31
N ASN A 16 -14.16 3.35 9.80
CA ASN A 16 -12.81 3.34 10.35
C ASN A 16 -12.71 2.70 11.75
N VAL A 17 -13.83 2.50 12.45
CA VAL A 17 -13.85 1.84 13.77
C VAL A 17 -13.80 0.32 13.59
N GLU A 18 -14.53 -0.19 12.60
CA GLU A 18 -14.60 -1.63 12.31
C GLU A 18 -13.60 -2.07 11.22
N ASP A 19 -12.90 -1.10 10.62
CA ASP A 19 -11.98 -1.30 9.49
C ASP A 19 -12.65 -2.03 8.30
N GLU A 20 -13.94 -1.75 8.06
CA GLU A 20 -14.74 -2.44 7.05
C GLU A 20 -15.59 -1.48 6.20
N CYS A 21 -15.75 -1.83 4.92
CA CYS A 21 -16.73 -1.22 4.03
C CYS A 21 -18.13 -1.79 4.26
N LEU A 22 -19.03 -0.95 4.76
CA LEU A 22 -20.40 -1.31 5.10
C LEU A 22 -21.42 -0.65 4.15
N PRO A 23 -22.56 -1.31 3.90
CA PRO A 23 -23.62 -0.74 3.10
C PRO A 23 -24.40 0.34 3.87
N PHE A 24 -24.85 1.37 3.16
CA PHE A 24 -25.78 2.38 3.68
C PHE A 24 -26.74 2.88 2.59
N ASN A 25 -27.87 3.46 3.01
CA ASN A 25 -28.81 4.10 2.09
C ASN A 25 -28.44 5.57 1.89
N TYR A 26 -28.17 5.94 0.65
CA TYR A 26 -27.86 7.31 0.23
C TYR A 26 -29.09 7.99 -0.38
N SER A 27 -29.33 9.24 0.02
CA SER A 27 -30.55 9.99 -0.31
C SER A 27 -30.57 10.64 -1.69
N GLY A 28 -29.44 10.65 -2.41
CA GLY A 28 -29.38 10.99 -3.83
C GLY A 28 -28.46 12.16 -4.19
N LEU A 29 -28.47 13.25 -3.42
CA LEU A 29 -27.65 14.43 -3.69
C LEU A 29 -26.77 14.83 -2.49
N ALA A 30 -25.69 15.57 -2.76
CA ALA A 30 -24.72 16.03 -1.76
C ALA A 30 -24.08 14.86 -0.97
N GLY A 31 -23.62 15.11 0.26
CA GLY A 31 -22.89 14.13 1.07
C GLY A 31 -21.38 14.34 1.01
N ASN A 32 -20.63 13.31 1.38
CA ASN A 32 -19.17 13.34 1.42
C ASN A 32 -18.56 12.26 0.51
N GLU A 33 -17.24 12.33 0.33
CA GLU A 33 -16.48 11.44 -0.56
C GLU A 33 -16.46 9.97 -0.10
N ASN A 34 -16.80 9.69 1.17
CA ASN A 34 -16.95 8.33 1.69
C ASN A 34 -18.30 7.72 1.27
N ASN A 35 -18.49 7.54 -0.04
CA ASN A 35 -19.71 7.04 -0.68
C ASN A 35 -19.36 6.36 -2.02
N PHE A 36 -19.45 5.03 -2.04
CA PHE A 36 -19.02 4.21 -3.17
C PHE A 36 -20.19 3.39 -3.74
N LEU A 37 -20.16 3.12 -5.04
CA LEU A 37 -21.18 2.30 -5.70
C LEU A 37 -21.06 0.82 -5.34
N THR A 38 -19.83 0.32 -5.18
CA THR A 38 -19.57 -1.09 -4.88
C THR A 38 -18.71 -1.27 -3.64
N LYS A 39 -18.81 -2.44 -2.98
CA LYS A 39 -17.92 -2.81 -1.87
C LYS A 39 -16.46 -2.80 -2.31
N ALA A 40 -16.19 -3.25 -3.54
CA ALA A 40 -14.85 -3.30 -4.10
C ALA A 40 -14.23 -1.90 -4.24
N ASP A 41 -14.96 -0.93 -4.80
CA ASP A 41 -14.47 0.46 -4.93
C ASP A 41 -14.16 1.06 -3.56
N CYS A 42 -15.02 0.81 -2.56
CA CYS A 42 -14.78 1.23 -1.19
C CYS A 42 -13.51 0.60 -0.61
N GLN A 43 -13.32 -0.71 -0.80
CA GLN A 43 -12.16 -1.45 -0.28
C GLN A 43 -10.84 -1.05 -0.96
N VAL A 44 -10.89 -0.70 -2.24
CA VAL A 44 -9.72 -0.21 -2.99
C VAL A 44 -9.37 1.23 -2.58
N THR A 45 -10.39 2.08 -2.35
CA THR A 45 -10.18 3.51 -2.03
C THR A 45 -9.80 3.71 -0.56
N CYS A 46 -10.43 2.99 0.35
CA CYS A 46 -10.16 3.01 1.77
C CYS A 46 -9.55 1.65 2.14
N PRO A 47 -8.24 1.48 1.95
CA PRO A 47 -7.58 0.25 2.33
C PRO A 47 -7.67 0.11 3.85
N ALA A 48 -8.59 -0.76 4.28
CA ALA A 48 -8.44 -1.47 5.53
C ALA A 48 -7.02 -2.01 5.53
N GLN A 49 -6.23 -1.61 6.53
CA GLN A 49 -4.78 -1.61 6.50
C GLN A 49 -4.19 -2.73 5.61
N LEU A 50 -3.52 -2.35 4.52
CA LEU A 50 -2.52 -3.19 3.84
C LEU A 50 -3.05 -4.44 3.09
N ILE A 51 -3.84 -4.30 2.02
CA ILE A 51 -3.90 -5.38 1.01
C ILE A 51 -3.81 -4.84 -0.42
N CYS A 52 -2.58 -4.64 -0.90
CA CYS A 52 -2.32 -4.69 -2.33
C CYS A 52 -2.51 -6.15 -2.78
N LYS A 53 -3.74 -6.56 -3.13
CA LYS A 53 -3.95 -7.82 -3.86
C LYS A 53 -3.37 -7.63 -5.26
N ASP A 54 -2.07 -7.89 -5.39
CA ASP A 54 -1.50 -8.27 -6.67
C ASP A 54 -2.16 -9.59 -7.05
N LEU A 55 -2.95 -9.58 -8.12
CA LEU A 55 -3.81 -10.69 -8.57
C LEU A 55 -2.99 -11.74 -9.36
N SER A 56 -1.74 -11.92 -8.97
CA SER A 56 -0.77 -12.74 -9.68
C SER A 56 0.11 -13.46 -8.65
N VAL A 57 0.09 -14.79 -8.69
CA VAL A 57 1.00 -15.73 -8.01
C VAL A 57 0.55 -16.24 -6.61
N ASN A 58 0.62 -17.57 -6.44
CA ASN A 58 0.35 -18.31 -5.20
C ASN A 58 1.22 -17.78 -4.03
N LEU A 59 0.58 -17.32 -2.95
CA LEU A 59 1.20 -16.38 -2.00
C LEU A 59 1.05 -16.75 -0.51
N ASN A 60 1.73 -17.78 -0.04
CA ASN A 60 1.87 -18.00 1.42
C ASN A 60 3.08 -17.27 2.02
N VAL A 61 3.82 -16.46 1.25
CA VAL A 61 5.03 -15.76 1.71
C VAL A 61 4.92 -14.23 1.63
N LEU A 62 4.23 -13.66 0.63
CA LEU A 62 4.25 -12.20 0.41
C LEU A 62 3.15 -11.39 1.12
N SER A 63 2.29 -12.03 1.92
CA SER A 63 1.32 -11.31 2.79
C SER A 63 1.92 -10.83 4.12
N SER A 64 3.14 -11.26 4.49
CA SER A 64 3.74 -10.96 5.80
C SER A 64 4.65 -9.72 5.84
N TYR A 65 4.89 -9.04 4.70
CA TYR A 65 5.85 -7.93 4.63
C TYR A 65 5.27 -6.56 4.28
N ARG A 66 3.95 -6.48 4.13
CA ARG A 66 3.25 -5.21 3.91
C ARG A 66 3.42 -4.33 5.16
N GLY A 67 4.06 -3.18 4.99
CA GLY A 67 4.34 -2.23 6.08
C GLY A 67 5.82 -2.12 6.47
N TYR A 68 6.70 -2.98 5.94
CA TYR A 68 8.13 -2.82 6.20
C TYR A 68 8.80 -1.73 5.37
N CYS A 69 8.37 -1.49 4.12
CA CYS A 69 8.98 -0.49 3.26
C CYS A 69 7.92 0.52 2.77
N PRO A 70 8.16 1.83 2.91
CA PRO A 70 7.23 2.85 2.44
C PRO A 70 7.16 2.97 0.91
N HIS A 71 8.24 2.64 0.20
CA HIS A 71 8.39 2.87 -1.24
C HIS A 71 8.77 1.63 -2.05
N GLY A 72 8.22 0.45 -1.74
CA GLY A 72 8.44 -0.73 -2.57
C GLY A 72 8.44 -2.03 -1.80
N LYS A 73 9.01 -3.08 -2.41
CA LYS A 73 9.15 -4.40 -1.80
C LYS A 73 10.52 -4.49 -1.10
N PRO A 74 10.61 -5.14 0.08
CA PRO A 74 11.89 -5.33 0.76
C PRO A 74 12.84 -6.21 -0.07
N LEU A 75 14.14 -6.11 0.20
CA LEU A 75 15.13 -6.99 -0.43
C LEU A 75 14.89 -8.45 0.02
N ILE A 76 14.79 -9.35 -0.95
CA ILE A 76 14.64 -10.79 -0.73
C ILE A 76 15.90 -11.49 -1.23
N VAL A 77 16.57 -12.21 -0.34
CA VAL A 77 17.76 -13.01 -0.66
C VAL A 77 17.43 -14.47 -0.36
N ASN A 78 17.59 -15.35 -1.35
CA ASN A 78 17.29 -16.79 -1.21
C ASN A 78 15.85 -17.09 -0.71
N GLY A 79 14.89 -16.22 -1.02
CA GLY A 79 13.50 -16.36 -0.58
C GLY A 79 13.21 -15.83 0.83
N GLU A 80 14.21 -15.28 1.52
CA GLU A 80 14.07 -14.69 2.86
C GLU A 80 14.26 -13.17 2.81
N ILE A 81 13.55 -12.45 3.69
CA ILE A 81 13.67 -10.98 3.79
C ILE A 81 15.03 -10.64 4.38
N SER A 82 15.78 -9.79 3.69
CA SER A 82 17.07 -9.31 4.18
C SER A 82 16.86 -8.36 5.35
N GLY A 83 17.18 -8.84 6.56
CA GLY A 83 17.27 -8.01 7.75
C GLY A 83 18.47 -7.07 7.72
N CYS A 84 18.45 -6.05 8.58
CA CYS A 84 19.57 -5.14 8.79
C CYS A 84 19.73 -4.77 10.26
N GLY A 85 20.88 -4.26 10.65
CA GLY A 85 21.17 -3.86 12.03
C GLY A 85 22.44 -3.02 12.12
N ILE A 86 22.90 -2.77 13.34
CA ILE A 86 24.14 -1.99 13.57
C ILE A 86 25.35 -2.67 12.92
N GLU A 87 25.41 -4.00 12.98
CA GLU A 87 26.52 -4.79 12.43
C GLU A 87 26.22 -5.38 11.04
N ILE A 88 24.98 -5.25 10.56
CA ILE A 88 24.51 -5.85 9.30
C ILE A 88 24.02 -4.71 8.39
N PRO A 89 24.92 -4.09 7.59
CA PRO A 89 24.54 -3.03 6.67
C PRO A 89 23.75 -3.57 5.47
N CYS A 90 22.87 -2.74 4.92
CA CYS A 90 22.19 -3.04 3.67
C CYS A 90 23.14 -2.89 2.47
N PRO A 91 22.97 -3.69 1.41
CA PRO A 91 23.74 -3.54 0.18
C PRO A 91 23.44 -2.21 -0.53
N LYS A 92 24.30 -1.85 -1.49
CA LYS A 92 24.16 -0.59 -2.24
C LYS A 92 22.77 -0.46 -2.88
N GLY A 93 22.15 0.70 -2.69
CA GLY A 93 20.80 1.00 -3.19
C GLY A 93 19.67 0.55 -2.28
N TYR A 94 20.00 0.07 -1.07
CA TYR A 94 19.04 -0.24 -0.03
C TYR A 94 19.38 0.50 1.27
N VAL A 95 18.33 0.94 1.96
CA VAL A 95 18.39 1.60 3.26
C VAL A 95 17.74 0.72 4.33
N CYS A 96 18.30 0.75 5.54
CA CYS A 96 17.76 -0.01 6.66
C CYS A 96 16.54 0.70 7.24
N HIS A 97 15.36 0.10 7.07
CA HIS A 97 14.11 0.63 7.61
C HIS A 97 13.67 -0.19 8.83
N VAL A 98 13.34 0.52 9.91
CA VAL A 98 12.96 -0.09 11.19
C VAL A 98 11.49 0.16 11.46
N THR A 99 10.72 -0.91 11.61
CA THR A 99 9.31 -0.85 11.97
C THR A 99 9.13 -0.96 13.49
N ARG A 100 8.46 0.03 14.08
CA ARG A 100 8.17 0.04 15.53
C ARG A 100 7.10 -0.97 15.96
N LYS A 101 6.23 -1.37 15.03
CA LYS A 101 5.08 -2.26 15.32
C LYS A 101 5.54 -3.69 15.62
N ASP A 102 6.58 -4.16 14.94
CA ASP A 102 7.07 -5.54 15.01
C ASP A 102 8.55 -5.65 15.41
N SER A 103 9.19 -4.55 15.82
CA SER A 103 10.62 -4.45 16.15
C SER A 103 11.54 -5.09 15.11
N LYS A 104 11.16 -4.97 13.84
CA LYS A 104 11.88 -5.58 12.70
C LYS A 104 12.57 -4.51 11.87
N SER A 105 13.82 -4.80 11.52
CA SER A 105 14.68 -3.99 10.69
C SER A 105 14.98 -4.74 9.39
N VAL A 106 14.65 -4.12 8.26
CA VAL A 106 14.76 -4.72 6.93
C VAL A 106 15.41 -3.78 5.93
N CYS A 107 16.03 -4.34 4.90
CA CYS A 107 16.57 -3.56 3.78
C CYS A 107 15.46 -3.20 2.79
N CYS A 108 15.18 -1.91 2.67
CA CYS A 108 14.22 -1.34 1.73
C CYS A 108 14.93 -0.58 0.61
N PRO A 109 14.36 -0.51 -0.60
CA PRO A 109 14.95 0.28 -1.68
C PRO A 109 15.17 1.73 -1.25
N ASP A 110 16.34 2.27 -1.58
CA ASP A 110 16.67 3.67 -1.33
C ASP A 110 15.78 4.58 -2.19
N PRO A 111 15.00 5.52 -1.60
CA PRO A 111 14.21 6.49 -2.36
C PRO A 111 15.05 7.33 -3.33
N SER A 112 16.34 7.51 -3.06
CA SER A 112 17.27 8.24 -3.94
C SER A 112 17.52 7.49 -5.26
N ASN A 113 17.26 6.18 -5.28
CA ASN A 113 17.30 5.36 -6.49
C ASN A 113 15.94 5.27 -7.20
N TYR A 114 14.88 5.93 -6.70
CA TYR A 114 13.60 5.95 -7.40
C TYR A 114 13.70 6.78 -8.69
N ASP A 115 14.52 7.83 -8.68
CA ASP A 115 14.79 8.66 -9.87
C ASP A 115 15.61 7.94 -10.95
N SER A 116 16.26 6.81 -10.63
CA SER A 116 17.07 6.05 -11.60
C SER A 116 16.32 4.91 -12.27
N VAL A 117 15.09 4.60 -11.85
CA VAL A 117 14.24 3.57 -12.50
C VAL A 117 13.51 4.12 -13.74
N ASP A 118 13.35 5.45 -13.86
CA ASP A 118 12.71 6.11 -15.00
C ASP A 118 13.69 6.80 -15.98
N ARG A 119 15.01 6.65 -15.82
CA ARG A 119 15.96 7.07 -16.86
C ARG A 119 16.39 5.88 -17.70
N PRO A 120 15.92 5.75 -18.96
CA PRO A 120 16.48 4.78 -19.88
C PRO A 120 17.99 5.04 -20.03
N GLU A 121 18.73 3.95 -19.93
CA GLU A 121 20.20 3.86 -19.95
C GLU A 121 20.76 4.15 -21.36
N SER A 122 20.51 5.34 -21.92
CA SER A 122 20.97 5.69 -23.28
C SER A 122 21.39 7.14 -23.56
N GLU A 123 21.64 7.99 -22.57
CA GLU A 123 22.26 9.31 -22.82
C GLU A 123 23.49 9.57 -21.96
N GLU A 124 24.49 8.69 -22.11
CA GLU A 124 25.87 9.00 -21.76
C GLU A 124 26.71 9.11 -23.05
N ARG A 125 26.44 10.11 -23.88
CA ARG A 125 27.41 10.67 -24.84
C ARG A 125 26.95 11.98 -25.48
N LEU A 126 27.82 12.99 -25.35
CA LEU A 126 27.80 14.34 -25.91
C LEU A 126 26.70 15.27 -25.40
N VAL A 127 27.05 16.23 -24.53
CA VAL A 127 27.60 17.55 -24.92
C VAL A 127 28.62 17.98 -23.87
#